data_AF-A0A3D1IHA7-F1
#
_entry.id   AF-A0A3D1IHA7-F1
#
_cell.length_a   1.000
_cell.length_b   1.000
_cell.length_c   1.000
_cell.angle_alpha   90.00
_cell.angle_beta   90.00
_cell.angle_gamma   90.00
#
_symmetry.space_group_name_H-M   'P 1'
#
loop_
_entity.id
_entity.type
_entity.pdbx_description
1 polymer ?
#
loop_
_entity_poly.entity_id
_entity_poly.type
_entity_poly.pdbx_seq_one_letter_code
_entity_poly.pdbx_strand_id
1 'polypeptide(L)' 'SWGNCGYAFPAAIGAKVARPDRPAIAYVGEGAWGMSLTETMTCVREQIPVVAIVFDNRQWGAERRNQLDFFDGRT' A
#
# COMPACT_ATOMS: atom_id res chain seq x y z
N SER A 1 -7.41 15.21 -4.63
CA SER A 1 -7.45 13.73 -4.63
C SER A 1 -7.65 13.26 -3.20
N TRP A 2 -8.36 12.16 -2.96
CA TRP A 2 -8.70 11.72 -1.59
C TRP A 2 -7.53 11.09 -0.80
N GLY A 3 -6.40 10.80 -1.44
CA GLY A 3 -5.16 10.40 -0.75
C GLY A 3 -5.28 9.16 0.15
N ASN A 4 -6.23 8.25 -0.14
CA ASN A 4 -6.57 7.15 0.76
C ASN A 4 -5.37 6.20 0.99
N CYS A 5 -4.98 6.06 2.26
CA CYS A 5 -3.99 5.06 2.67
C CYS A 5 -4.55 3.64 2.52
N GLY A 6 -3.68 2.70 2.13
CA GLY A 6 -4.05 1.29 1.93
C GLY A 6 -4.72 0.96 0.59
N TYR A 7 -4.94 1.93 -0.30
CA TYR A 7 -5.65 1.70 -1.58
C TYR A 7 -4.85 0.87 -2.61
N ALA A 8 -3.52 1.02 -2.66
CA ALA A 8 -2.72 0.51 -3.77
C ALA A 8 -2.78 -1.02 -3.91
N PHE A 9 -2.81 -1.76 -2.80
CA PHE A 9 -2.86 -3.22 -2.83
C PHE A 9 -4.18 -3.77 -3.39
N PRO A 10 -5.37 -3.44 -2.85
CA PRO A 10 -6.64 -3.90 -3.43
C PRO A 10 -6.85 -3.41 -4.88
N ALA A 11 -6.35 -2.21 -5.23
CA ALA A 11 -6.38 -1.75 -6.62
C ALA A 11 -5.53 -2.63 -7.54
N ALA A 12 -4.34 -3.06 -7.09
CA ALA A 12 -3.49 -3.99 -7.85
C ALA A 12 -4.12 -5.38 -7.98
N ILE A 13 -4.85 -5.85 -6.96
CA ILE A 13 -5.64 -7.09 -7.03
C ILE A 13 -6.68 -6.99 -8.15
N GLY A 14 -7.50 -5.93 -8.15
CA GLY A 14 -8.48 -5.70 -9.21
C GLY A 14 -7.83 -5.61 -10.60
N ALA A 15 -6.69 -4.92 -10.71
CA ALA A 15 -5.94 -4.82 -11.96
C ALA A 15 -5.43 -6.19 -12.44
N LYS A 16 -4.96 -7.05 -11.52
CA LYS A 16 -4.51 -8.41 -11.86
C LYS A 16 -5.65 -9.29 -12.35
N VAL A 17 -6.81 -9.20 -11.72
CA VAL A 17 -8.02 -9.91 -12.15
C VAL A 17 -8.46 -9.43 -13.54
N ALA A 18 -8.43 -8.13 -13.79
CA ALA A 18 -8.81 -7.55 -15.07
C ALA A 18 -7.84 -7.89 -16.21
N ARG A 19 -6.54 -8.06 -15.93
CA ARG A 19 -5.50 -8.40 -16.91
C ARG A 19 -4.57 -9.50 -16.38
N PRO A 20 -5.01 -10.77 -16.42
CA PRO A 20 -4.29 -11.91 -15.84
C PRO A 20 -2.88 -12.10 -16.39
N ASP A 21 -2.65 -11.81 -17.66
CA ASP A 21 -1.35 -12.01 -18.32
C ASP A 21 -0.31 -10.93 -17.98
N ARG A 22 -0.72 -9.85 -17.31
CA ARG A 22 0.17 -8.74 -16.95
C ARG A 22 0.62 -8.84 -15.49
N PRO A 23 1.87 -8.48 -15.17
CA PRO A 23 2.27 -8.26 -13.79
C PRO A 23 1.43 -7.14 -13.15
N ALA A 24 1.08 -7.32 -11.87
CA ALA A 24 0.46 -6.30 -11.04
C ALA A 24 1.32 -6.10 -9.79
N ILE A 25 1.81 -4.88 -9.60
CA ILE A 25 2.75 -4.54 -8.53
C ILE A 25 2.17 -3.36 -7.74
N ALA A 26 2.04 -3.53 -6.44
CA ALA A 26 1.62 -2.49 -5.51
C ALA A 26 2.82 -1.97 -4.72
N TYR A 27 3.10 -0.68 -4.83
CA TYR A 27 4.06 0.02 -3.99
C TYR A 27 3.33 0.58 -2.77
N VAL A 28 3.73 0.18 -1.56
CA VAL A 28 3.03 0.56 -0.32
C VAL A 28 4.03 0.88 0.79
N GLY A 29 3.72 1.85 1.65
CA GLY A 29 4.41 2.01 2.94
C GLY A 29 3.90 1.01 3.97
N GLU A 30 4.62 0.79 5.07
CA GLU A 30 4.24 -0.15 6.14
C GLU A 30 2.91 0.22 6.81
N GLY A 31 2.66 1.51 7.03
CA GLY A 31 1.40 2.00 7.60
C GLY A 31 0.20 1.72 6.69
N ALA A 32 0.36 1.97 5.39
CA ALA A 32 -0.66 1.66 4.37
C ALA A 32 -0.82 0.14 4.16
N TRP A 33 0.27 -0.62 4.28
CA TRP A 33 0.24 -2.07 4.23
C TRP A 33 -0.56 -2.66 5.39
N GLY A 34 -0.36 -2.16 6.62
CA GLY A 34 -1.15 -2.57 7.78
C GLY A 34 -2.67 -2.40 7.58
N MET A 35 -3.11 -1.40 6.82
CA MET A 35 -4.53 -1.19 6.49
C MET A 35 -5.09 -2.20 5.47
N SER A 36 -4.24 -2.76 4.60
CA SER A 36 -4.66 -3.61 3.47
C SER A 36 -4.14 -5.04 3.53
N LEU A 37 -3.37 -5.38 4.57
CA LEU A 37 -2.73 -6.68 4.78
C LEU A 37 -3.72 -7.85 4.69
N THR A 38 -4.94 -7.66 5.19
CA THR A 38 -5.99 -8.70 5.20
C THR A 38 -6.36 -9.18 3.80
N GLU A 39 -6.19 -8.36 2.77
CA GLU A 39 -6.46 -8.74 1.38
C GLU A 39 -5.49 -9.80 0.85
N THR A 40 -4.36 -10.03 1.53
CA THR A 40 -3.45 -11.13 1.21
C THR A 40 -4.17 -12.47 1.29
N MET A 41 -5.11 -12.61 2.24
CA MET A 41 -5.94 -13.81 2.35
C MET A 41 -6.83 -13.99 1.13
N THR A 42 -7.39 -12.91 0.59
CA THR A 42 -8.16 -12.92 -0.67
C THR A 42 -7.29 -13.40 -1.83
N CYS A 43 -6.07 -12.86 -1.97
CA CYS A 43 -5.13 -13.30 -3.01
C CYS A 43 -4.82 -14.80 -2.94
N VAL A 44 -4.60 -15.34 -1.75
CA VAL A 44 -4.29 -16.76 -1.55
C VAL A 44 -5.50 -17.63 -1.89
N ARG A 45 -6.70 -17.28 -1.39
CA ARG A 45 -7.94 -18.04 -1.61
C ARG A 45 -8.34 -18.10 -3.08
N GLU A 46 -8.23 -16.96 -3.77
CA GLU A 46 -8.65 -16.81 -5.17
C GLU A 46 -7.50 -17.02 -6.16
N GLN A 47 -6.32 -17.43 -5.68
CA GLN A 47 -5.11 -17.66 -6.47
C GLN A 47 -4.72 -16.47 -7.37
N ILE A 48 -4.80 -15.24 -6.84
CA ILE A 48 -4.51 -14.00 -7.59
C ILE A 48 -3.03 -13.61 -7.36
N PRO A 49 -2.13 -13.73 -8.36
CA PRO A 49 -0.71 -13.52 -8.15
C PRO A 49 -0.33 -12.04 -8.31
N VAL A 50 -0.53 -11.27 -7.24
CA VAL A 50 -0.13 -9.85 -7.13
C VAL A 50 1.15 -9.74 -6.30
N VAL A 51 2.02 -8.80 -6.65
CA VAL A 51 3.24 -8.51 -5.88
C VAL A 51 3.05 -7.21 -5.09
N ALA A 52 3.28 -7.26 -3.78
CA ALA A 52 3.38 -6.07 -2.94
C ALA A 52 4.84 -5.76 -2.61
N ILE A 53 5.27 -4.52 -2.81
CA ILE A 53 6.57 -4.00 -2.39
C ILE A 53 6.32 -3.05 -1.22
N VAL A 54 6.69 -3.50 -0.02
CA VAL A 54 6.49 -2.75 1.22
C VAL A 54 7.76 -1.98 1.56
N PHE A 55 7.66 -0.66 1.60
CA PHE A 55 8.70 0.22 2.13
C PHE A 55 8.51 0.36 3.62
N ASP A 56 9.34 -0.33 4.40
CA ASP A 56 9.34 -0.24 5.85
C ASP A 56 10.41 0.74 6.34
N ASN A 57 9.96 1.94 6.70
CA ASN A 57 10.78 2.95 7.35
C ASN A 57 10.35 3.19 8.82
N ARG A 58 9.43 2.36 9.34
CA ARG A 58 8.89 2.41 10.71
C ARG A 58 8.32 3.78 11.12
N GLN A 59 7.73 4.51 10.18
CA GLN A 59 7.16 5.83 10.42
C GLN A 59 6.06 6.16 9.40
N TRP A 60 5.12 7.00 9.85
CA TRP A 60 4.21 7.71 8.96
C TRP A 60 4.98 8.77 8.15
N GLY A 61 5.63 8.35 7.06
CA GLY A 61 6.64 9.17 6.37
C GLY A 61 6.11 10.49 5.81
N ALA A 62 4.86 10.52 5.33
CA ALA A 62 4.23 11.75 4.84
C ALA A 62 3.96 12.72 6.01
N GLU A 63 3.46 12.20 7.12
CA GLU A 63 3.16 12.94 8.34
C GLU A 63 4.46 13.43 9.02
N ARG A 64 5.50 12.59 9.07
CA ARG A 64 6.83 12.96 9.56
C ARG A 64 7.43 14.09 8.74
N ARG A 65 7.31 14.03 7.41
CA ARG A 65 7.76 15.12 6.53
C ARG A 65 6.97 16.40 6.83
N ASN A 66 5.65 16.32 6.97
CA ASN A 66 4.83 17.47 7.36
C ASN A 66 5.24 18.05 8.72
N GLN A 67 5.59 17.22 9.71
CA GLN A 67 6.08 17.69 11.01
C GLN A 67 7.39 18.47 10.89
N LEU A 68 8.31 18.03 10.03
CA LEU A 68 9.57 18.74 9.77
C LEU A 68 9.33 20.06 9.04
N ASP A 69 8.44 20.06 8.04
CA ASP A 69 8.25 21.21 7.15
C ASP A 69 7.38 22.31 7.79
N PHE A 70 6.43 21.95 8.68
CA PHE A 70 5.41 22.88 9.19
C PHE A 70 5.30 22.96 10.72
N PHE A 71 5.96 22.06 11.47
CA PHE A 71 5.77 21.97 12.93
C PHE A 71 7.08 21.87 13.73
N ASP A 72 8.19 22.41 13.19
CA ASP A 72 9.52 22.45 13.82
C ASP A 72 10.05 21.06 14.23
N GLY A 73 9.63 20.01 13.51
CA GLY A 73 10.05 18.64 13.79
C GLY A 73 9.51 18.04 15.08
N ARG A 74 8.40 18.56 15.62
CA ARG A 74 7.70 17.97 16.77
C ARG A 74 7.10 16.62 16.39
N THR A 75 7.56 15.55 17.03
CA THR A 75 7.21 14.16 16.67
C THR A 75 6.80 13.34 17.86
#